data_AF-A0A4U2G6S4-F1
#
_entry.id   AF-A0A4U2G6S4-F1
#
_cell.length_a   1.000
_cell.length_b   1.000
_cell.length_c   1.000
_cell.angle_alpha   90.00
_cell.angle_beta   90.00
_cell.angle_gamma   90.00
#
_symmetry.space_group_name_H-M   'P 1'
#
loop_
_entity.id
_entity.type
_entity.pdbx_description
1 polymer ?
#
loop_
_entity_poly.entity_id
_entity_poly.type
_entity_poly.pdbx_seq_one_letter_code
_entity_poly.pdbx_strand_id
1 'polypeptide(L)'
;MTTQTPTIDFSKFADLSPFELKDKLIEVAQAVPDRALLDAGRGNPNFLATLPRKAFIRLGEFAVAEAERNYAYLGGDFGGIPDGVGIVERFDTFASQYATDKGVDFLRRALSYAKDRLGIEKQAFLNELVLAYLACNYPVPPRMLVNIEKVVKQYIAEEMYGPMPMTTNFDLFATEGGTASMTYTFATMFNNGLLKKGDKVALITPIFTPYLEIPELAEYELEIVELRLDETTWQLPMSEIEKLADTDIKLLCVVNPANPASVKFSDETLENLTNFVNEQRSDLFIITDDVYGTFADDFVSLFAKLPYNTLCVYSFS
;
A
#
# COMPACT_ATOMS: atom_id res chain seq x y z
N MET A 1 6.98 47.40 15.63
CA MET A 1 8.24 46.68 15.42
C MET A 1 8.02 45.73 14.27
N THR A 2 8.69 46.00 13.15
CA THR A 2 8.63 45.21 11.92
C THR A 2 9.30 43.86 12.14
N THR A 3 8.52 42.79 12.20
CA THR A 3 9.05 41.42 12.17
C THR A 3 9.58 41.14 10.77
N GLN A 4 10.88 41.29 10.58
CA GLN A 4 11.55 40.81 9.36
C GLN A 4 11.46 39.28 9.35
N THR A 5 10.71 38.73 8.42
CA THR A 5 10.79 37.31 8.08
C THR A 5 12.21 37.06 7.56
N PRO A 6 13.00 36.14 8.14
CA PRO A 6 14.35 35.89 7.66
C PRO A 6 14.27 35.39 6.21
N THR A 7 14.85 36.15 5.28
CA THR A 7 15.02 35.75 3.89
C THR A 7 16.09 34.68 3.82
N ILE A 8 15.68 33.42 3.65
CA ILE A 8 16.59 32.30 3.44
C ILE A 8 17.14 32.42 2.02
N ASP A 9 18.46 32.53 1.91
CA ASP A 9 19.16 32.55 0.63
C ASP A 9 19.36 31.12 0.12
N PHE A 10 18.44 30.67 -0.74
CA PHE A 10 18.46 29.32 -1.31
C PHE A 10 19.57 29.11 -2.36
N SER A 11 20.26 30.17 -2.81
CA SER A 11 21.36 30.04 -3.78
C SER A 11 22.53 29.21 -3.24
N LYS A 12 22.69 29.17 -1.90
CA LYS A 12 23.71 28.36 -1.22
C LYS A 12 23.44 26.86 -1.24
N PHE A 13 22.25 26.45 -1.68
CA PHE A 13 21.88 25.05 -1.78
C PHE A 13 21.85 24.54 -3.23
N ALA A 14 22.21 25.40 -4.20
CA ALA A 14 22.17 25.06 -5.64
C ALA A 14 23.13 23.91 -6.02
N ASP A 15 24.24 23.78 -5.28
CA ASP A 15 25.27 22.75 -5.50
C ASP A 15 25.13 21.53 -4.57
N LEU A 16 24.11 21.52 -3.70
CA LEU A 16 23.85 20.38 -2.81
C LEU A 16 23.15 19.25 -3.56
N SER A 17 23.53 18.02 -3.25
CA SER A 17 22.74 16.87 -3.66
C SER A 17 21.30 16.98 -3.11
N PRO A 18 20.30 16.34 -3.76
CA PRO A 18 18.91 16.38 -3.27
C PRO A 18 18.74 15.94 -1.81
N PHE A 19 19.63 15.07 -1.33
CA PHE A 19 19.65 14.60 0.05
C PHE A 19 20.23 15.64 1.03
N GLU A 20 21.39 16.22 0.71
CA GLU A 20 21.96 17.31 1.51
C GLU A 20 21.03 18.53 1.53
N LEU A 21 20.34 18.79 0.42
CA LEU A 21 19.30 19.80 0.33
C LEU A 21 18.13 19.44 1.27
N LYS A 22 17.63 18.20 1.27
CA LYS A 22 16.56 17.76 2.18
C LYS A 22 16.95 17.92 3.64
N ASP A 23 18.12 17.45 4.05
CA ASP A 23 18.59 17.57 5.43
C ASP A 23 18.78 19.03 5.84
N LYS A 24 19.34 19.87 4.95
CA LYS A 24 19.43 21.31 5.17
C LYS A 24 18.07 21.98 5.23
N LEU A 25 17.11 21.55 4.43
CA LEU A 25 15.74 22.04 4.48
C LEU A 25 15.06 21.61 5.80
N ILE A 26 15.29 20.40 6.30
CA ILE A 26 14.82 19.95 7.62
C ILE A 26 15.42 20.82 8.73
N GLU A 27 16.74 21.06 8.72
CA GLU A 27 17.40 21.95 9.69
C GLU A 27 16.79 23.37 9.66
N VAL A 28 16.54 23.90 8.47
CA VAL A 28 15.92 25.22 8.26
C VAL A 28 14.44 25.23 8.70
N ALA A 29 13.72 24.13 8.51
CA ALA A 29 12.32 23.98 8.92
C ALA A 29 12.17 23.88 10.44
N GLN A 30 13.06 23.14 11.10
CA GLN A 30 13.09 23.04 12.57
C GLN A 30 13.38 24.40 13.23
N ALA A 31 14.06 25.30 12.53
CA ALA A 31 14.28 26.68 12.98
C ALA A 31 13.05 27.61 12.84
N VAL A 32 12.01 27.18 12.10
CA VAL A 32 10.77 27.96 11.86
C VAL A 32 9.53 27.08 12.08
N PRO A 33 8.84 27.18 13.25
CA PRO A 33 7.84 26.20 13.71
C PRO A 33 6.61 25.92 12.82
N ASP A 34 6.37 26.72 11.77
CA ASP A 34 5.12 26.70 10.98
C ASP A 34 5.24 26.04 9.59
N ARG A 35 6.29 25.25 9.31
CA ARG A 35 6.45 24.59 7.99
C ARG A 35 6.42 23.06 8.07
N ALA A 36 5.24 22.50 7.84
CA ALA A 36 4.96 21.05 7.87
C ALA A 36 5.50 20.24 6.67
N LEU A 37 6.18 20.86 5.69
CA LEU A 37 6.38 20.26 4.37
C LEU A 37 7.68 19.44 4.21
N LEU A 38 8.53 19.35 5.23
CA LEU A 38 9.94 18.97 5.04
C LEU A 38 10.35 17.62 5.64
N ASP A 39 9.40 16.81 6.11
CA ASP A 39 9.70 15.45 6.57
C ASP A 39 9.54 14.42 5.43
N ALA A 40 10.60 13.65 5.19
CA ALA A 40 10.64 12.42 4.40
C ALA A 40 10.17 12.38 2.93
N GLY A 41 9.75 13.48 2.29
CA GLY A 41 9.21 13.42 0.91
C GLY A 41 7.84 12.72 0.81
N ARG A 42 7.19 12.49 1.97
CA ARG A 42 5.80 12.07 2.10
C ARG A 42 5.10 13.06 3.03
N GLY A 43 4.03 13.71 2.57
CA GLY A 43 3.18 14.50 3.44
C GLY A 43 2.34 13.56 4.30
N ASN A 44 2.65 13.44 5.60
CA ASN A 44 1.84 12.63 6.51
C ASN A 44 0.41 13.20 6.56
N PRO A 45 -0.64 12.42 6.26
CA PRO A 45 -2.01 12.92 6.28
C PRO A 45 -2.37 13.51 7.66
N ASN A 46 -3.08 14.65 7.65
CA ASN A 46 -3.64 15.26 8.86
C ASN A 46 -5.12 14.91 9.07
N PHE A 47 -5.62 13.92 8.33
CA PHE A 47 -6.96 13.35 8.44
C PHE A 47 -6.87 11.84 8.59
N LEU A 48 -7.90 11.22 9.19
CA LEU A 48 -7.96 9.77 9.39
C LEU A 48 -9.39 9.23 9.37
N ALA A 49 -9.57 8.04 8.82
CA ALA A 49 -10.86 7.34 8.81
C ALA A 49 -11.23 6.85 10.23
N THR A 50 -12.08 7.60 10.93
CA THR A 50 -12.41 7.31 12.34
C THR A 50 -13.41 6.17 12.54
N LEU A 51 -14.32 5.93 11.59
CA LEU A 51 -15.36 4.89 11.71
C LEU A 51 -14.79 3.46 11.81
N PRO A 52 -13.91 2.98 10.90
CA PRO A 52 -13.32 1.64 11.03
C PRO A 52 -12.45 1.50 12.27
N ARG A 53 -11.83 2.60 12.76
CA ARG A 53 -11.06 2.60 14.01
C ARG A 53 -11.96 2.43 15.24
N LYS A 54 -13.14 3.06 15.26
CA LYS A 54 -14.16 2.82 16.31
C LYS A 54 -14.65 1.37 16.29
N ALA A 55 -14.88 0.82 15.09
CA ALA A 55 -15.24 -0.59 14.94
C ALA A 55 -14.15 -1.53 15.47
N PHE A 56 -12.87 -1.24 15.17
CA PHE A 56 -11.74 -2.00 15.70
C PHE A 56 -11.69 -2.00 17.24
N ILE A 57 -11.95 -0.86 17.88
CA ILE A 57 -12.02 -0.78 19.36
C ILE A 57 -13.18 -1.63 19.91
N ARG A 58 -14.37 -1.55 19.31
CA ARG A 58 -15.53 -2.34 19.73
C ARG A 58 -15.36 -3.84 19.49
N LEU A 59 -14.70 -4.22 18.40
CA LEU A 59 -14.29 -5.60 18.16
C LEU A 59 -13.37 -6.07 19.28
N GLY A 60 -12.47 -5.21 19.76
CA GLY A 60 -11.57 -5.51 20.87
C GLY A 60 -12.27 -5.77 22.19
N GLU A 61 -13.21 -4.91 22.57
CA GLU A 61 -14.02 -5.12 23.76
C GLU A 61 -14.77 -6.46 23.70
N PHE A 62 -15.35 -6.79 22.55
CA PHE A 62 -16.01 -8.07 22.34
C PHE A 62 -15.01 -9.25 22.39
N ALA A 63 -13.85 -9.12 21.75
CA ALA A 63 -12.84 -10.16 21.68
C ALA A 63 -12.24 -10.49 23.05
N VAL A 64 -11.97 -9.48 23.88
CA VAL A 64 -11.49 -9.69 25.26
C VAL A 64 -12.55 -10.38 26.11
N ALA A 65 -13.83 -9.99 26.00
CA ALA A 65 -14.92 -10.68 26.69
C ALA A 65 -15.05 -12.15 26.27
N GLU A 66 -14.83 -12.45 24.98
CA GLU A 66 -14.77 -13.84 24.49
C GLU A 66 -13.58 -14.61 25.08
N ALA A 67 -12.43 -13.98 25.27
CA ALA A 67 -11.27 -14.61 25.89
C ALA A 67 -11.53 -14.91 27.37
N GLU A 68 -12.02 -13.95 28.14
CA GLU A 68 -12.36 -14.10 29.57
C GLU A 68 -13.36 -15.25 29.79
N ARG A 69 -14.35 -15.38 28.91
CA ARG A 69 -15.33 -16.48 28.95
C ARG A 69 -14.68 -17.87 28.84
N ASN A 70 -13.60 -18.00 28.06
CA ASN A 70 -12.93 -19.27 27.81
C ASN A 70 -11.92 -19.67 28.91
N TYR A 71 -11.78 -18.87 29.96
CA TYR A 71 -10.83 -19.14 31.06
C TYR A 71 -11.38 -18.77 32.44
N ALA A 72 -12.66 -19.05 32.66
CA ALA A 72 -13.40 -18.62 33.85
C ALA A 72 -13.01 -19.31 35.18
N TYR A 73 -12.03 -20.23 35.20
CA TYR A 73 -11.71 -21.05 36.37
C TYR A 73 -10.48 -20.58 37.17
N LEU A 74 -9.67 -19.68 36.63
CA LEU A 74 -8.55 -19.03 37.33
C LEU A 74 -8.93 -17.58 37.58
N GLY A 75 -9.03 -17.17 38.84
CA GLY A 75 -9.18 -15.75 39.18
C GLY A 75 -7.96 -14.93 38.76
N GLY A 76 -8.12 -13.62 38.59
CA GLY A 76 -7.00 -12.69 38.32
C GLY A 76 -6.89 -12.19 36.88
N ASP A 77 -8.03 -11.94 36.21
CA ASP A 77 -8.08 -11.24 34.91
C ASP A 77 -7.32 -11.94 33.76
N PHE A 78 -7.40 -13.28 33.71
CA PHE A 78 -6.88 -14.10 32.61
C PHE A 78 -7.97 -14.51 31.63
N GLY A 79 -7.62 -14.53 30.33
CA GLY A 79 -8.46 -15.04 29.25
C GLY A 79 -7.86 -16.25 28.56
N GLY A 80 -8.70 -17.02 27.88
CA GLY A 80 -8.35 -18.20 27.10
C GLY A 80 -8.57 -17.97 25.61
N ILE A 81 -8.13 -18.90 24.77
CA ILE A 81 -8.32 -18.79 23.32
C ILE A 81 -9.78 -19.16 22.99
N PRO A 82 -10.56 -18.28 22.32
CA PRO A 82 -11.93 -18.61 21.93
C PRO A 82 -12.01 -19.73 20.88
N ASP A 83 -12.96 -20.65 21.07
CA ASP A 83 -13.22 -21.76 20.14
C ASP A 83 -14.13 -21.40 18.95
N GLY A 84 -14.69 -20.19 18.98
CA GLY A 84 -15.59 -19.65 17.95
C GLY A 84 -17.00 -20.26 17.93
N VAL A 85 -17.31 -21.24 18.79
CA VAL A 85 -18.63 -21.91 18.80
C VAL A 85 -19.66 -20.95 19.39
N GLY A 86 -20.70 -20.63 18.63
CA GLY A 86 -21.78 -19.72 19.05
C GLY A 86 -21.36 -18.24 19.17
N ILE A 87 -20.24 -17.85 18.52
CA ILE A 87 -19.70 -16.49 18.59
C ILE A 87 -20.62 -15.45 17.94
N VAL A 88 -21.40 -15.87 16.94
CA VAL A 88 -22.34 -14.99 16.22
C VAL A 88 -23.48 -14.56 17.13
N GLU A 89 -24.08 -15.49 17.88
CA GLU A 89 -25.19 -15.20 18.80
C GLU A 89 -24.73 -14.32 19.97
N ARG A 90 -23.49 -14.54 20.45
CA ARG A 90 -22.87 -13.69 21.47
C ARG A 90 -22.58 -12.30 20.94
N PHE A 91 -22.09 -12.19 19.71
CA PHE A 91 -21.91 -10.90 19.06
C PHE A 91 -23.22 -10.18 18.81
N ASP A 92 -24.29 -10.87 18.41
CA ASP A 92 -25.61 -10.26 18.24
C ASP A 92 -26.16 -9.73 19.58
N THR A 93 -25.91 -10.46 20.68
CA THR A 93 -26.24 -10.01 22.04
C THR A 93 -25.43 -8.76 22.42
N PHE A 94 -24.11 -8.79 22.23
CA PHE A 94 -23.22 -7.63 22.44
C PHE A 94 -23.70 -6.43 21.61
N ALA A 95 -23.99 -6.64 20.33
CA ALA A 95 -24.40 -5.60 19.42
C ALA A 95 -25.75 -4.97 19.80
N SER A 96 -26.65 -5.75 20.40
CA SER A 96 -27.94 -5.24 20.91
C SER A 96 -27.77 -4.28 22.11
N GLN A 97 -26.76 -4.51 22.96
CA GLN A 97 -26.44 -3.65 24.10
C GLN A 97 -25.85 -2.30 23.65
N TYR A 98 -25.21 -2.28 22.49
CA TYR A 98 -24.56 -1.09 21.89
C TYR A 98 -25.27 -0.64 20.60
N ALA A 99 -26.59 -0.75 20.52
CA ALA A 99 -27.36 -0.57 19.29
C ALA A 99 -27.20 0.81 18.60
N THR A 100 -26.81 1.85 19.35
CA THR A 100 -26.58 3.21 18.82
C THR A 100 -25.11 3.53 18.54
N ASP A 101 -24.20 2.59 18.84
CA ASP A 101 -22.76 2.77 18.63
C ASP A 101 -22.38 2.56 17.16
N LYS A 102 -21.74 3.58 16.56
CA LYS A 102 -21.35 3.57 15.14
C LYS A 102 -20.32 2.49 14.80
N GLY A 103 -19.43 2.14 15.73
CA GLY A 103 -18.44 1.07 15.53
C GLY A 103 -19.11 -0.30 15.50
N VAL A 104 -20.08 -0.53 16.38
CA VAL A 104 -20.87 -1.77 16.41
C VAL A 104 -21.76 -1.88 15.17
N ASP A 105 -22.44 -0.80 14.76
CA ASP A 105 -23.22 -0.80 13.52
C ASP A 105 -22.34 -1.12 12.29
N PHE A 106 -21.15 -0.54 12.22
CA PHE A 106 -20.18 -0.85 11.18
C PHE A 106 -19.81 -2.34 11.17
N LEU A 107 -19.51 -2.95 12.33
CA LEU A 107 -19.21 -4.39 12.42
C LEU A 107 -20.39 -5.26 11.95
N ARG A 108 -21.62 -4.94 12.35
CA ARG A 108 -22.83 -5.66 11.90
C ARG A 108 -22.95 -5.62 10.37
N ARG A 109 -22.76 -4.44 9.78
CA ARG A 109 -22.80 -4.26 8.32
C ARG A 109 -21.65 -4.98 7.62
N ALA A 110 -20.44 -4.95 8.18
CA ALA A 110 -19.28 -5.66 7.64
C ALA A 110 -19.51 -7.19 7.63
N LEU A 111 -20.06 -7.75 8.70
CA LEU A 111 -20.43 -9.18 8.75
C LEU A 111 -21.54 -9.53 7.74
N SER A 112 -22.51 -8.63 7.52
CA SER A 112 -23.52 -8.84 6.47
C SER A 112 -22.90 -8.78 5.08
N TYR A 113 -22.07 -7.77 4.81
CA TYR A 113 -21.38 -7.64 3.52
C TYR A 113 -20.51 -8.86 3.22
N ALA A 114 -19.71 -9.32 4.19
CA ALA A 114 -18.88 -10.51 4.02
C ALA A 114 -19.71 -11.74 3.66
N LYS A 115 -20.87 -11.95 4.29
CA LYS A 115 -21.78 -13.05 3.95
C LYS A 115 -22.45 -12.86 2.60
N ASP A 116 -23.15 -11.75 2.43
CA ASP A 116 -24.12 -11.56 1.35
C ASP A 116 -23.45 -11.19 0.02
N ARG A 117 -22.24 -10.58 0.08
CA ARG A 117 -21.49 -10.15 -1.11
C ARG A 117 -20.27 -11.01 -1.39
N LEU A 118 -19.57 -11.47 -0.36
CA LEU A 118 -18.33 -12.25 -0.52
C LEU A 118 -18.51 -13.75 -0.28
N GLY A 119 -19.69 -14.20 0.15
CA GLY A 119 -19.95 -15.61 0.43
C GLY A 119 -19.14 -16.17 1.61
N ILE A 120 -18.70 -15.30 2.53
CA ILE A 120 -17.92 -15.70 3.70
C ILE A 120 -18.88 -16.01 4.86
N GLU A 121 -18.75 -17.21 5.45
CA GLU A 121 -19.55 -17.59 6.61
C GLU A 121 -19.31 -16.66 7.80
N LYS A 122 -20.40 -16.12 8.38
CA LYS A 122 -20.34 -15.13 9.46
C LYS A 122 -19.53 -15.61 10.66
N GLN A 123 -19.73 -16.86 11.07
CA GLN A 123 -19.01 -17.45 12.19
C GLN A 123 -17.51 -17.54 11.90
N ALA A 124 -17.13 -17.99 10.70
CA ALA A 124 -15.72 -18.10 10.31
C ALA A 124 -15.04 -16.73 10.27
N PHE A 125 -15.70 -15.73 9.68
CA PHE A 125 -15.15 -14.39 9.58
C PHE A 125 -15.03 -13.69 10.93
N LEU A 126 -16.09 -13.71 11.74
CA LEU A 126 -16.08 -13.10 13.06
C LEU A 126 -15.05 -13.76 13.98
N ASN A 127 -14.94 -15.09 13.94
CA ASN A 127 -13.92 -15.81 14.71
C ASN A 127 -12.50 -15.44 14.25
N GLU A 128 -12.26 -15.36 12.93
CA GLU A 128 -10.97 -14.91 12.41
C GLU A 128 -10.63 -13.48 12.86
N LEU A 129 -11.59 -12.56 12.83
CA LEU A 129 -11.41 -11.19 13.31
C LEU A 129 -11.10 -11.11 14.82
N VAL A 130 -11.82 -11.89 15.63
CA VAL A 130 -11.61 -11.95 17.09
C VAL A 130 -10.23 -12.52 17.42
N LEU A 131 -9.86 -13.64 16.81
CA LEU A 131 -8.54 -14.25 17.02
C LEU A 131 -7.40 -13.35 16.54
N ALA A 132 -7.58 -12.68 15.39
CA ALA A 132 -6.63 -11.72 14.87
C ALA A 132 -6.46 -10.51 15.80
N TYR A 133 -7.56 -9.98 16.35
CA TYR A 133 -7.50 -8.88 17.32
C TYR A 133 -6.75 -9.27 18.59
N LEU A 134 -7.05 -10.45 19.14
CA LEU A 134 -6.40 -10.96 20.35
C LEU A 134 -4.91 -11.26 20.15
N ALA A 135 -4.45 -11.40 18.90
CA ALA A 135 -3.09 -11.77 18.54
C ALA A 135 -2.56 -13.00 19.32
N CYS A 136 -3.47 -13.94 19.64
CA CYS A 136 -3.20 -15.08 20.50
C CYS A 136 -2.74 -16.34 19.74
N ASN A 137 -2.62 -16.24 18.42
CA ASN A 137 -2.10 -17.28 17.54
C ASN A 137 -1.13 -16.68 16.51
N TYR A 138 -0.20 -17.49 16.02
CA TYR A 138 0.56 -17.13 14.83
C TYR A 138 -0.36 -16.96 13.61
N PRO A 139 -0.04 -16.05 12.66
CA PRO A 139 -0.79 -15.92 11.42
C PRO A 139 -0.77 -17.23 10.62
N VAL A 140 -1.95 -17.75 10.29
CA VAL A 140 -2.10 -18.97 9.47
C VAL A 140 -3.18 -18.74 8.40
N PRO A 141 -2.86 -18.88 7.10
CA PRO A 141 -1.50 -19.11 6.58
C PRO A 141 -0.59 -17.88 6.80
N PRO A 142 0.75 -18.06 6.82
CA PRO A 142 1.68 -16.96 7.07
C PRO A 142 1.60 -15.80 6.05
N ARG A 143 1.15 -16.10 4.83
CA ARG A 143 1.01 -15.11 3.74
C ARG A 143 -0.07 -14.06 4.06
N MET A 144 -1.27 -14.50 4.43
CA MET A 144 -2.38 -13.64 4.83
C MET A 144 -3.52 -14.49 5.40
N LEU A 145 -4.25 -13.98 6.40
CA LEU A 145 -5.42 -14.67 6.95
C LEU A 145 -6.51 -14.85 5.86
N VAL A 146 -7.15 -16.02 5.84
CA VAL A 146 -7.92 -16.50 4.68
C VAL A 146 -9.11 -15.61 4.33
N ASN A 147 -9.91 -15.19 5.32
CA ASN A 147 -11.11 -14.41 5.05
C ASN A 147 -10.78 -12.91 4.92
N ILE A 148 -9.82 -12.41 5.70
CA ILE A 148 -9.29 -11.05 5.56
C ILE A 148 -8.66 -10.85 4.18
N GLU A 149 -7.93 -11.82 3.64
CA GLU A 149 -7.42 -11.79 2.27
C GLU A 149 -8.54 -11.57 1.25
N LYS A 150 -9.67 -12.30 1.37
CA LYS A 150 -10.81 -12.14 0.46
C LYS A 150 -11.40 -10.73 0.52
N VAL A 151 -11.50 -10.15 1.71
CA VAL A 151 -12.01 -8.78 1.89
C VAL A 151 -11.06 -7.76 1.27
N VAL A 152 -9.76 -7.85 1.56
CA VAL A 152 -8.77 -6.92 1.02
C VAL A 152 -8.66 -7.08 -0.50
N LYS A 153 -8.72 -8.31 -1.02
CA LYS A 153 -8.73 -8.58 -2.45
C LYS A 153 -9.92 -7.94 -3.17
N GLN A 154 -11.11 -7.97 -2.58
CA GLN A 154 -12.26 -7.26 -3.13
C GLN A 154 -12.00 -5.75 -3.22
N TYR A 155 -11.43 -5.17 -2.18
CA TYR A 155 -11.07 -3.75 -2.15
C TYR A 155 -10.02 -3.40 -3.22
N ILE A 156 -8.91 -4.15 -3.28
CA ILE A 156 -7.87 -3.95 -4.29
C ILE A 156 -8.43 -4.11 -5.71
N ALA A 157 -9.32 -5.10 -5.93
CA ALA A 157 -9.96 -5.25 -7.23
C ALA A 157 -10.80 -4.03 -7.60
N GLU A 158 -11.59 -3.49 -6.66
CA GLU A 158 -12.43 -2.31 -6.89
C GLU A 158 -11.59 -1.06 -7.19
N GLU A 159 -10.58 -0.77 -6.37
CA GLU A 159 -9.79 0.47 -6.50
C GLU A 159 -8.75 0.41 -7.62
N MET A 160 -8.16 -0.76 -7.91
CA MET A 160 -7.07 -0.87 -8.91
C MET A 160 -7.56 -1.20 -10.31
N TYR A 161 -8.72 -1.85 -10.47
CA TYR A 161 -9.33 -2.04 -11.79
C TYR A 161 -10.27 -0.88 -12.16
N GLY A 162 -10.79 -0.15 -11.17
CA GLY A 162 -11.71 0.96 -11.38
C GLY A 162 -12.91 0.54 -12.24
N PRO A 163 -13.17 1.20 -13.38
CA PRO A 163 -14.29 0.84 -14.27
C PRO A 163 -14.07 -0.47 -15.04
N MET A 164 -12.87 -1.05 -15.02
CA MET A 164 -12.55 -2.27 -15.75
C MET A 164 -13.09 -3.51 -15.02
N PRO A 165 -13.68 -4.50 -15.73
CA PRO A 165 -13.99 -5.78 -15.12
C PRO A 165 -12.70 -6.52 -14.72
N MET A 166 -12.71 -7.15 -13.55
CA MET A 166 -11.62 -8.01 -13.12
C MET A 166 -11.54 -9.25 -14.02
N THR A 167 -10.45 -9.38 -14.78
CA THR A 167 -10.23 -10.48 -15.73
C THR A 167 -9.32 -11.57 -15.18
N THR A 168 -8.53 -11.28 -14.15
CA THR A 168 -7.48 -12.16 -13.63
C THR A 168 -7.57 -12.29 -12.12
N ASN A 169 -7.38 -13.50 -11.61
CA ASN A 169 -7.31 -13.77 -10.18
C ASN A 169 -5.89 -13.51 -9.65
N PHE A 170 -5.77 -12.94 -8.44
CA PHE A 170 -4.47 -12.62 -7.83
C PHE A 170 -4.43 -12.99 -6.34
N ASP A 171 -3.23 -13.18 -5.81
CA ASP A 171 -3.02 -13.45 -4.38
C ASP A 171 -2.40 -12.24 -3.69
N LEU A 172 -2.62 -12.10 -2.38
CA LEU A 172 -2.07 -11.00 -1.59
C LEU A 172 -1.01 -11.50 -0.61
N PHE A 173 -0.01 -10.67 -0.32
CA PHE A 173 0.92 -10.89 0.79
C PHE A 173 0.87 -9.67 1.71
N ALA A 174 0.41 -9.85 2.95
CA ALA A 174 0.34 -8.77 3.91
C ALA A 174 1.74 -8.44 4.43
N THR A 175 2.14 -7.18 4.33
CA THR A 175 3.47 -6.68 4.73
C THR A 175 3.34 -5.43 5.60
N GLU A 176 4.44 -5.01 6.22
CA GLU A 176 4.52 -3.80 7.05
C GLU A 176 4.56 -2.51 6.20
N GLY A 177 3.56 -2.34 5.34
CA GLY A 177 3.43 -1.23 4.41
C GLY A 177 4.30 -1.37 3.15
N GLY A 178 4.18 -0.40 2.24
CA GLY A 178 4.89 -0.42 0.96
C GLY A 178 6.42 -0.51 1.10
N THR A 179 6.99 0.05 2.17
CA THR A 179 8.43 0.00 2.44
C THR A 179 8.94 -1.43 2.64
N ALA A 180 8.24 -2.23 3.44
CA ALA A 180 8.59 -3.64 3.65
C ALA A 180 8.35 -4.45 2.37
N SER A 181 7.24 -4.19 1.67
CA SER A 181 6.91 -4.82 0.38
C SER A 181 8.04 -4.66 -0.64
N MET A 182 8.56 -3.43 -0.81
CA MET A 182 9.67 -3.17 -1.73
C MET A 182 10.94 -3.92 -1.32
N THR A 183 11.29 -3.87 -0.03
CA THR A 183 12.48 -4.57 0.50
C THR A 183 12.39 -6.07 0.25
N TYR A 184 11.26 -6.70 0.57
CA TYR A 184 11.04 -8.13 0.35
C TYR A 184 11.05 -8.49 -1.14
N THR A 185 10.49 -7.63 -2.00
CA THR A 185 10.43 -7.86 -3.44
C THR A 185 11.82 -7.88 -4.06
N PHE A 186 12.63 -6.84 -3.84
CA PHE A 186 14.00 -6.78 -4.36
C PHE A 186 14.86 -7.95 -3.84
N ALA A 187 14.81 -8.22 -2.53
CA ALA A 187 15.53 -9.34 -1.94
C ALA A 187 15.08 -10.69 -2.54
N THR A 188 13.78 -10.88 -2.76
CA THR A 188 13.24 -12.12 -3.35
C THR A 188 13.67 -12.27 -4.80
N MET A 189 13.55 -11.21 -5.61
CA MET A 189 13.97 -11.24 -7.02
C MET A 189 15.46 -11.57 -7.15
N PHE A 190 16.30 -10.97 -6.30
CA PHE A 190 17.74 -11.22 -6.29
C PHE A 190 18.09 -12.64 -5.82
N ASN A 191 17.53 -13.08 -4.69
CA ASN A 191 17.79 -14.42 -4.12
C ASN A 191 17.30 -15.56 -5.02
N ASN A 192 16.31 -15.31 -5.88
CA ASN A 192 15.82 -16.27 -6.87
C ASN A 192 16.47 -16.10 -8.26
N GLY A 193 17.43 -15.19 -8.41
CA GLY A 193 18.17 -14.96 -9.65
C GLY A 193 17.36 -14.34 -10.79
N LEU A 194 16.23 -13.71 -10.47
CA LEU A 194 15.41 -12.91 -11.39
C LEU A 194 16.03 -11.54 -11.67
N LEU A 195 16.75 -11.00 -10.68
CA LEU A 195 17.66 -9.87 -10.81
C LEU A 195 19.06 -10.29 -10.39
N LYS A 196 20.07 -9.75 -11.07
CA LYS A 196 21.49 -9.98 -10.82
C LYS A 196 22.24 -8.66 -10.81
N LYS A 197 23.44 -8.67 -10.21
CA LYS A 197 24.32 -7.50 -10.24
C LYS A 197 24.59 -7.06 -11.67
N GLY A 198 24.45 -5.76 -11.92
CA GLY A 198 24.60 -5.15 -13.25
C GLY A 198 23.38 -5.28 -14.17
N ASP A 199 22.29 -5.96 -13.77
CA ASP A 199 21.03 -5.88 -14.51
C ASP A 199 20.48 -4.44 -14.48
N LYS A 200 19.74 -4.05 -15.52
CA LYS A 200 19.14 -2.71 -15.59
C LYS A 200 17.74 -2.68 -15.01
N VAL A 201 17.44 -1.61 -14.27
CA VAL A 201 16.11 -1.28 -13.75
C VAL A 201 15.67 0.05 -14.36
N ALA A 202 14.50 0.05 -14.99
CA ALA A 202 13.87 1.27 -15.46
C ALA A 202 13.03 1.91 -14.35
N LEU A 203 13.19 3.22 -14.15
CA LEU A 203 12.41 3.99 -13.17
C LEU A 203 11.68 5.12 -13.89
N ILE A 204 10.37 5.24 -13.68
CA ILE A 204 9.61 6.39 -14.18
C ILE A 204 9.84 7.58 -13.26
N THR A 205 10.51 8.62 -13.76
CA THR A 205 10.98 9.78 -12.99
C THR A 205 10.22 11.05 -13.37
N PRO A 206 10.02 12.00 -12.43
CA PRO A 206 10.52 12.00 -11.05
C PRO A 206 9.78 10.98 -10.15
N ILE A 207 10.53 10.31 -9.28
CA ILE A 207 10.05 9.24 -8.41
C ILE A 207 10.48 9.48 -6.95
N PHE A 208 9.75 8.86 -6.03
CA PHE A 208 10.06 8.88 -4.60
C PHE A 208 11.46 8.30 -4.31
N THR A 209 12.28 9.04 -3.56
CA THR A 209 13.74 8.82 -3.42
C THR A 209 14.17 7.40 -3.02
N PRO A 210 13.48 6.67 -2.13
CA PRO A 210 13.85 5.29 -1.82
C PRO A 210 13.88 4.33 -3.02
N TYR A 211 13.12 4.60 -4.09
CA TYR A 211 13.17 3.81 -5.33
C TYR A 211 14.46 4.02 -6.12
N LEU A 212 15.15 5.15 -5.92
CA LEU A 212 16.48 5.42 -6.52
C LEU A 212 17.59 4.73 -5.72
N GLU A 213 17.44 4.66 -4.40
CA GLU A 213 18.51 4.19 -3.51
C GLU A 213 18.61 2.66 -3.45
N ILE A 214 17.48 1.95 -3.38
CA ILE A 214 17.48 0.48 -3.25
C ILE A 214 18.26 -0.19 -4.40
N PRO A 215 18.03 0.15 -5.69
CA PRO A 215 18.77 -0.47 -6.79
C PRO A 215 20.29 -0.26 -6.72
N GLU A 216 20.74 0.88 -6.18
CA GLU A 216 22.16 1.25 -6.11
C GLU A 216 22.91 0.62 -4.92
N LEU A 217 22.19 0.04 -3.94
CA LEU A 217 22.83 -0.59 -2.78
C LEU A 217 23.87 -1.62 -3.25
N ALA A 218 25.03 -1.67 -2.58
CA ALA A 218 26.15 -2.56 -2.93
C ALA A 218 25.79 -4.06 -2.94
N GLU A 219 24.66 -4.43 -2.33
CA GLU A 219 24.10 -5.77 -2.43
C GLU A 219 23.57 -6.07 -3.85
N TYR A 220 22.94 -5.08 -4.49
CA TYR A 220 22.27 -5.24 -5.78
C TYR A 220 23.08 -4.69 -6.97
N GLU A 221 23.72 -3.53 -6.84
CA GLU A 221 24.52 -2.89 -7.92
C GLU A 221 23.79 -2.88 -9.28
N LEU A 222 22.51 -2.48 -9.29
CA LEU A 222 21.70 -2.40 -10.50
C LEU A 222 21.97 -1.08 -11.23
N GLU A 223 21.92 -1.11 -12.56
CA GLU A 223 22.04 0.09 -13.38
C GLU A 223 20.66 0.73 -13.56
N ILE A 224 20.52 2.01 -13.21
CA ILE A 224 19.26 2.74 -13.34
C ILE A 224 19.13 3.32 -14.74
N VAL A 225 18.00 3.04 -15.40
CA VAL A 225 17.57 3.68 -16.64
C VAL A 225 16.37 4.56 -16.35
N GLU A 226 16.55 5.88 -16.44
CA GLU A 226 15.44 6.82 -16.22
C GLU A 226 14.51 6.89 -17.43
N LEU A 227 13.22 6.69 -17.16
CA LEU A 227 12.11 7.02 -18.05
C LEU A 227 11.47 8.31 -17.56
N ARG A 228 11.64 9.40 -18.30
CA ARG A 228 11.28 10.74 -17.82
C ARG A 228 9.86 11.12 -18.22
N LEU A 229 9.04 11.51 -17.25
CA LEU A 229 7.76 12.14 -17.52
C LEU A 229 7.98 13.50 -18.20
N ASP A 230 7.09 13.85 -19.11
CA ASP A 230 7.06 15.19 -19.71
C ASP A 230 6.76 16.23 -18.63
N GLU A 231 7.60 17.26 -18.50
CA GLU A 231 7.49 18.25 -17.41
C GLU A 231 6.25 19.17 -17.52
N THR A 232 5.55 19.15 -18.65
CA THR A 232 4.34 19.95 -18.86
C THR A 232 3.08 19.17 -18.50
N THR A 233 3.01 17.91 -18.94
CA THR A 233 1.82 17.05 -18.84
C THR A 233 1.93 16.00 -17.73
N TRP A 234 3.13 15.75 -17.23
CA TRP A 234 3.48 14.66 -16.31
C TRP A 234 3.08 13.27 -16.82
N GLN A 235 2.98 13.12 -18.15
CA GLN A 235 2.71 11.85 -18.83
C GLN A 235 4.00 11.24 -19.35
N LEU A 236 4.01 9.92 -19.52
CA LEU A 236 5.17 9.21 -20.07
C LEU A 236 5.10 9.21 -21.60
N PRO A 237 5.98 9.94 -22.32
CA PRO A 237 5.93 10.01 -23.76
C PRO A 237 6.42 8.69 -24.40
N MET A 238 5.99 8.44 -25.63
CA MET A 238 6.36 7.21 -26.37
C MET A 238 7.87 7.05 -26.53
N SER A 239 8.62 8.14 -26.73
CA SER A 239 10.09 8.11 -26.83
C SER A 239 10.77 7.58 -25.57
N GLU A 240 10.13 7.70 -24.42
CA GLU A 240 10.62 7.17 -23.15
C GLU A 240 10.19 5.70 -23.00
N ILE A 241 8.97 5.34 -23.40
CA ILE A 241 8.52 3.94 -23.47
C ILE A 241 9.45 3.10 -24.36
N GLU A 242 9.88 3.63 -25.51
CA GLU A 242 10.75 2.94 -26.46
C GLU A 242 12.12 2.54 -25.89
N LYS A 243 12.60 3.20 -24.82
CA LYS A 243 13.82 2.78 -24.11
C LYS A 243 13.69 1.38 -23.51
N LEU A 244 12.47 0.95 -23.18
CA LEU A 244 12.18 -0.41 -22.71
C LEU A 244 12.41 -1.47 -23.80
N ALA A 245 12.72 -1.11 -25.05
CA ALA A 245 13.18 -2.07 -26.05
C ALA A 245 14.54 -2.68 -25.68
N ASP A 246 15.31 -2.03 -24.80
CA ASP A 246 16.53 -2.61 -24.22
C ASP A 246 16.18 -3.82 -23.35
N THR A 247 16.52 -5.01 -23.86
CA THR A 247 16.28 -6.29 -23.17
C THR A 247 17.14 -6.50 -21.93
N ASP A 248 18.16 -5.68 -21.71
CA ASP A 248 18.94 -5.68 -20.47
C ASP A 248 18.16 -5.05 -19.31
N ILE A 249 17.12 -4.25 -19.60
CA ILE A 249 16.15 -3.76 -18.60
C ILE A 249 15.27 -4.93 -18.17
N LYS A 250 15.47 -5.42 -16.94
CA LYS A 250 14.74 -6.57 -16.39
C LYS A 250 13.49 -6.20 -15.60
N LEU A 251 13.49 -5.01 -15.01
CA LEU A 251 12.41 -4.56 -14.14
C LEU A 251 12.10 -3.10 -14.43
N LEU A 252 10.80 -2.79 -14.53
CA LEU A 252 10.25 -1.44 -14.56
C LEU A 252 9.57 -1.14 -13.23
N CYS A 253 10.02 -0.10 -12.52
CA CYS A 253 9.37 0.40 -11.32
C CYS A 253 8.56 1.67 -11.64
N VAL A 254 7.32 1.67 -11.18
CA VAL A 254 6.34 2.72 -11.42
C VAL A 254 5.73 3.13 -10.08
N VAL A 255 5.55 4.44 -9.89
CA VAL A 255 4.65 4.98 -8.86
C VAL A 255 3.52 5.67 -9.61
N ASN A 256 2.29 5.18 -9.47
CA ASN A 256 1.14 5.68 -10.23
C ASN A 256 -0.13 5.69 -9.37
N PRO A 257 -0.74 6.85 -9.07
CA PRO A 257 -0.33 8.20 -9.44
C PRO A 257 1.08 8.59 -8.95
N ALA A 258 1.79 9.37 -9.75
CA ALA A 258 3.19 9.68 -9.51
C ALA A 258 3.41 10.53 -8.25
N ASN A 259 4.53 10.32 -7.55
CA ASN A 259 5.02 11.21 -6.49
C ASN A 259 6.42 11.70 -6.90
N PRO A 260 6.63 13.02 -7.07
CA PRO A 260 5.83 14.14 -6.55
C PRO A 260 4.77 14.73 -7.50
N ALA A 261 4.69 14.29 -8.75
CA ALA A 261 3.85 14.96 -9.76
C ALA A 261 2.34 14.92 -9.45
N SER A 262 1.89 13.92 -8.68
CA SER A 262 0.51 13.71 -8.23
C SER A 262 -0.50 13.57 -9.38
N VAL A 263 -0.07 12.98 -10.50
CA VAL A 263 -0.89 12.74 -11.69
C VAL A 263 -0.88 11.24 -12.00
N LYS A 264 -2.05 10.67 -12.32
CA LYS A 264 -2.16 9.31 -12.85
C LYS A 264 -1.77 9.26 -14.33
N PHE A 265 -1.38 8.09 -14.83
CA PHE A 265 -1.34 7.89 -16.28
C PHE A 265 -2.71 8.15 -16.91
N SER A 266 -2.70 8.91 -18.00
CA SER A 266 -3.83 9.03 -18.90
C SER A 266 -4.12 7.69 -19.56
N ASP A 267 -5.33 7.54 -20.11
CA ASP A 267 -5.71 6.34 -20.85
C ASP A 267 -4.74 6.08 -22.02
N GLU A 268 -4.31 7.13 -22.71
CA GLU A 268 -3.35 7.05 -23.81
C GLU A 268 -1.97 6.55 -23.34
N THR A 269 -1.43 7.12 -22.25
CA THR A 269 -0.14 6.66 -21.69
C THR A 269 -0.22 5.21 -21.25
N LEU A 270 -1.32 4.83 -20.58
CA LEU A 270 -1.55 3.49 -20.10
C LEU A 270 -1.68 2.49 -21.26
N GLU A 271 -2.40 2.84 -22.32
CA GLU A 271 -2.54 2.03 -23.53
C GLU A 271 -1.21 1.87 -24.27
N ASN A 272 -0.46 2.96 -24.47
CA ASN A 272 0.84 2.91 -25.14
C ASN A 272 1.81 1.97 -24.42
N LEU A 273 1.93 2.10 -23.09
CA LEU A 273 2.80 1.23 -22.29
C LEU A 273 2.30 -0.22 -22.29
N THR A 274 0.98 -0.43 -22.16
CA THR A 274 0.38 -1.78 -22.19
C THR A 274 0.62 -2.49 -23.51
N ASN A 275 0.41 -1.79 -24.64
CA ASN A 275 0.62 -2.35 -25.96
C ASN A 275 2.10 -2.66 -26.19
N PHE A 276 3.00 -1.74 -25.81
CA PHE A 276 4.44 -1.96 -25.93
C PHE A 276 4.90 -3.20 -25.15
N VAL A 277 4.46 -3.37 -23.91
CA VAL A 277 4.81 -4.54 -23.09
C VAL A 277 4.28 -5.83 -23.71
N ASN A 278 3.00 -5.86 -24.11
CA ASN A 278 2.41 -7.06 -24.70
C ASN A 278 3.07 -7.47 -26.03
N GLU A 279 3.46 -6.50 -26.85
CA GLU A 279 4.00 -6.76 -28.19
C GLU A 279 5.51 -7.03 -28.19
N GLN A 280 6.28 -6.30 -27.37
CA GLN A 280 7.74 -6.28 -27.46
C GLN A 280 8.45 -6.78 -26.20
N ARG A 281 7.82 -6.69 -25.03
CA ARG A 281 8.46 -6.93 -23.72
C ARG A 281 7.60 -7.79 -22.79
N SER A 282 7.02 -8.86 -23.33
CA SER A 282 6.20 -9.80 -22.54
C SER A 282 6.97 -10.48 -21.39
N ASP A 283 8.30 -10.39 -21.41
CA ASP A 283 9.24 -10.85 -20.38
C ASP A 283 9.46 -9.84 -19.23
N LEU A 284 9.10 -8.57 -19.40
CA LEU A 284 9.45 -7.50 -18.46
C LEU A 284 8.70 -7.66 -17.14
N PHE A 285 9.44 -7.62 -16.03
CA PHE A 285 8.83 -7.50 -14.70
C PHE A 285 8.43 -6.04 -14.44
N ILE A 286 7.26 -5.85 -13.84
CA ILE A 286 6.77 -4.52 -13.47
C ILE A 286 6.44 -4.52 -11.98
N ILE A 287 6.92 -3.50 -11.26
CA ILE A 287 6.44 -3.17 -9.91
C ILE A 287 5.72 -1.84 -10.01
N THR A 288 4.46 -1.80 -9.58
CA THR A 288 3.66 -0.56 -9.54
C THR A 288 3.26 -0.26 -8.10
N ASP A 289 3.63 0.91 -7.59
CA ASP A 289 3.20 1.44 -6.29
C ASP A 289 2.05 2.41 -6.49
N ASP A 290 0.87 1.95 -6.08
CA ASP A 290 -0.41 2.59 -6.40
C ASP A 290 -1.10 3.14 -5.15
N VAL A 291 -0.32 3.47 -4.11
CA VAL A 291 -0.82 4.03 -2.85
C VAL A 291 -1.75 5.24 -3.05
N TYR A 292 -1.54 6.04 -4.11
CA TYR A 292 -2.36 7.22 -4.39
C TYR A 292 -3.59 6.94 -5.27
N GLY A 293 -3.83 5.69 -5.69
CA GLY A 293 -4.87 5.34 -6.67
C GLY A 293 -6.26 5.89 -6.33
N THR A 294 -6.65 5.80 -5.05
CA THR A 294 -7.96 6.26 -4.55
C THR A 294 -8.15 7.78 -4.55
N PHE A 295 -7.09 8.55 -4.78
CA PHE A 295 -7.16 10.01 -4.91
C PHE A 295 -7.35 10.47 -6.36
N ALA A 296 -7.27 9.55 -7.32
CA ALA A 296 -7.50 9.84 -8.73
C ALA A 296 -8.89 9.35 -9.17
N ASP A 297 -9.56 10.14 -10.00
CA ASP A 297 -10.83 9.74 -10.59
C ASP A 297 -10.63 8.59 -11.59
N ASP A 298 -11.52 7.60 -11.59
CA ASP A 298 -11.51 6.45 -12.51
C ASP A 298 -10.12 5.82 -12.68
N PHE A 299 -9.41 5.60 -11.56
CA PHE A 299 -8.06 5.06 -11.59
C PHE A 299 -8.03 3.63 -12.14
N VAL A 300 -7.05 3.34 -13.00
CA VAL A 300 -6.77 2.00 -13.51
C VAL A 300 -5.27 1.76 -13.37
N SER A 301 -4.93 0.71 -12.65
CA SER A 301 -3.56 0.30 -12.40
C SER A 301 -2.93 -0.40 -13.61
N LEU A 302 -1.60 -0.34 -13.72
CA LEU A 302 -0.85 -1.26 -14.58
C LEU A 302 -1.07 -2.72 -14.20
N PHE A 303 -1.31 -3.00 -12.92
CA PHE A 303 -1.67 -4.33 -12.43
C PHE A 303 -2.95 -4.86 -13.08
N ALA A 304 -3.94 -4.00 -13.33
CA ALA A 304 -5.17 -4.39 -14.03
C ALA A 304 -4.94 -4.63 -15.52
N LYS A 305 -4.07 -3.85 -16.16
CA LYS A 305 -3.77 -3.90 -17.61
C LYS A 305 -2.78 -5.00 -18.00
N LEU A 306 -1.79 -5.24 -17.16
CA LEU A 306 -0.67 -6.18 -17.37
C LEU A 306 -0.53 -7.15 -16.17
N PRO A 307 -1.58 -7.92 -15.81
CA PRO A 307 -1.60 -8.72 -14.58
C PRO A 307 -0.55 -9.84 -14.56
N TYR A 308 -0.09 -10.31 -15.72
CA TYR A 308 0.95 -11.34 -15.80
C TYR A 308 2.36 -10.79 -15.47
N ASN A 309 2.62 -9.53 -15.83
CA ASN A 309 3.93 -8.89 -15.70
C ASN A 309 4.09 -8.15 -14.37
N THR A 310 2.99 -7.85 -13.69
CA THR A 310 2.96 -6.80 -12.67
C THR A 310 2.78 -7.33 -11.24
N LEU A 311 3.69 -6.94 -10.36
CA LEU A 311 3.52 -6.97 -8.90
C LEU A 311 3.00 -5.61 -8.44
N CYS A 312 1.82 -5.59 -7.82
CA CYS A 312 1.24 -4.38 -7.25
C CYS A 312 1.67 -4.21 -5.79
N VAL A 313 2.19 -3.04 -5.45
CA VAL A 313 2.41 -2.58 -4.09
C VAL A 313 1.31 -1.58 -3.75
N TYR A 314 0.50 -1.91 -2.75
CA TYR A 314 -0.55 -1.03 -2.27
C TYR A 314 -0.40 -0.81 -0.77
N SER A 315 -0.54 0.44 -0.33
CA SER A 315 -0.45 0.84 1.07
C SER A 315 -1.72 1.53 1.52
N PHE A 316 -2.17 1.22 2.74
CA PHE A 316 -3.29 1.90 3.41
C PHE A 316 -2.83 3.15 4.23
N SER A 317 -1.58 3.58 4.06
CA SER A 317 -1.00 4.74 4.75
C SER A 317 -1.57 6.07 4.26
#